data_AF-A0AAE1B882-F1
#
_entry.id   AF-A0AAE1B882-F1
#
_cell.length_a   1.000
_cell.length_b   1.000
_cell.length_c   1.000
_cell.angle_alpha   90.00
_cell.angle_beta   90.00
_cell.angle_gamma   90.00
#
_symmetry.space_group_name_H-M   'P 1'
#
loop_
_entity.id
_entity.type
_entity.pdbx_description
1 polymer ?
#
loop_
_entity_poly.entity_id
_entity_poly.type
_entity_poly.pdbx_seq_one_letter_code
_entity_poly.pdbx_strand_id
1 'polypeptide(L)'
;MFADEGSTTDDEGCLIVDFSLLRHLIAPLACPLRHHSSLQIEKRKSQNLGFVQKLTVLCTSCNEAVSSSMSSGLLEDRSYDMNRRAVAASPVKGMGPTGLSKFCEVMNLPPLHHKTYTSHVKFIGSKLPEYRKTVLDKASQKVREVYEAEDGVIDIESAMMAVGRHEVTSQSVA
;
A
#
# COMPACT_ATOMS: atom_id res chain seq x y z
N MET A 1 -4.37 -2.54 1.14
CA MET A 1 -2.95 -2.21 0.87
C MET A 1 -2.08 -2.98 1.86
N PHE A 2 -2.02 -4.30 1.68
CA PHE A 2 -0.94 -5.25 2.03
C PHE A 2 -1.26 -6.49 1.19
N ALA A 3 -0.22 -7.08 0.60
CA ALA A 3 -0.29 -7.97 -0.56
C ALA A 3 -1.04 -9.29 -0.31
N ASP A 4 -1.72 -9.74 -1.35
CA ASP A 4 -2.17 -11.12 -1.55
C ASP A 4 -1.03 -11.83 -2.31
N GLU A 5 -0.52 -12.93 -1.76
CA GLU A 5 0.53 -13.71 -2.43
C GLU A 5 -0.13 -14.64 -3.45
N GLY A 6 -0.03 -14.29 -4.74
CA GLY A 6 -0.45 -15.17 -5.82
C GLY A 6 -0.45 -14.55 -7.22
N SER A 7 0.68 -14.68 -7.94
CA SER A 7 0.89 -14.45 -9.39
C SER A 7 0.64 -13.01 -9.89
N THR A 8 1.49 -12.34 -10.67
CA THR A 8 2.43 -12.71 -11.73
C THR A 8 3.63 -11.76 -11.69
N THR A 9 4.77 -12.14 -12.29
CA THR A 9 5.96 -11.27 -12.40
C THR A 9 5.73 -10.11 -13.38
N ASP A 10 5.05 -9.06 -12.92
CA ASP A 10 5.35 -7.70 -13.32
C ASP A 10 5.97 -7.03 -12.10
N ASP A 11 7.10 -6.36 -12.27
CA ASP A 11 7.79 -5.62 -11.20
C ASP A 11 6.94 -4.40 -10.81
N GLU A 12 5.85 -4.62 -10.06
CA GLU A 12 4.91 -3.61 -9.55
C GLU A 12 5.53 -2.77 -8.42
N GLY A 13 6.80 -2.42 -8.57
CA GLY A 13 7.56 -1.59 -7.65
C GLY A 13 7.49 -0.11 -8.01
N CYS A 14 7.71 0.76 -7.03
CA CYS A 14 8.00 2.18 -7.27
C CYS A 14 9.46 2.45 -6.96
N LEU A 15 10.16 3.13 -7.88
CA LEU A 15 11.56 3.55 -7.69
C LEU A 15 11.64 5.04 -7.35
N ILE A 16 12.53 5.39 -6.43
CA ILE A 16 12.95 6.77 -6.24
C ILE A 16 14.10 7.03 -7.22
N VAL A 17 13.88 7.93 -8.17
CA VAL A 17 14.83 8.20 -9.26
C VAL A 17 15.26 9.66 -9.23
N ASP A 18 16.57 9.90 -9.28
CA ASP A 18 17.11 11.26 -9.45
C ASP A 18 16.66 11.81 -10.81
N PHE A 19 16.11 13.03 -10.81
CA PHE A 19 15.56 13.60 -12.02
C PHE A 19 16.61 13.91 -13.09
N SER A 20 17.85 14.16 -12.68
CA SER A 20 18.99 14.31 -13.58
C SER A 20 19.25 13.01 -14.31
N LEU A 21 19.21 11.86 -13.63
CA LEU A 21 19.34 10.55 -14.28
C LEU A 21 18.23 10.35 -15.32
N LEU A 22 16.99 10.64 -14.97
CA LEU A 22 15.86 10.53 -15.89
C LEU A 22 16.04 11.42 -17.14
N ARG A 23 16.60 12.62 -16.99
CA ARG A 23 16.96 13.49 -18.13
C ARG A 23 18.00 12.86 -19.03
N HIS A 24 19.06 12.26 -18.48
CA HIS A 24 20.10 11.61 -19.26
C HIS A 24 19.55 10.40 -20.03
N LEU A 25 18.59 9.67 -19.46
CA LEU A 25 17.93 8.53 -20.14
C LEU A 25 17.04 8.96 -21.30
N ILE A 26 16.40 10.14 -21.20
CA ILE A 26 15.48 10.65 -22.23
C ILE A 26 16.21 11.41 -23.34
N ALA A 27 17.32 12.10 -23.03
CA ALA A 27 18.08 12.90 -23.98
C ALA A 27 18.48 12.19 -25.29
N PRO A 28 18.91 10.92 -25.31
CA PRO A 28 19.28 10.24 -26.55
C PRO A 28 18.08 9.79 -27.40
N LEU A 29 16.86 9.78 -26.83
CA LEU A 29 15.68 9.30 -27.53
C LEU A 29 15.30 10.24 -28.69
N ALA A 30 14.95 9.64 -29.83
CA ALA A 30 14.57 10.39 -31.02
C ALA A 30 13.14 10.96 -30.88
N CYS A 31 12.95 12.20 -31.33
CA CYS A 31 11.62 12.78 -31.45
C CYS A 31 10.79 12.02 -32.49
N PRO A 32 9.54 11.63 -32.19
CA PRO A 32 8.69 10.90 -33.13
C PRO A 32 8.34 11.69 -34.40
N LEU A 33 8.46 13.02 -34.38
CA LEU A 33 8.15 13.90 -35.51
C LEU A 33 9.37 14.27 -36.37
N ARG A 34 10.58 14.22 -35.79
CA ARG A 34 11.80 14.74 -36.45
C ARG A 34 12.94 13.73 -36.54
N HIS A 35 12.79 12.57 -35.90
CA HIS A 35 13.72 11.42 -35.94
C HIS A 35 15.16 11.73 -35.53
N HIS A 36 15.38 12.76 -34.70
CA HIS A 36 16.68 13.05 -34.08
C HIS A 36 16.52 13.32 -32.58
N SER A 37 17.62 13.20 -31.83
CA SER A 37 17.67 13.31 -30.37
C SER A 37 17.53 14.76 -29.92
N SER A 38 16.30 15.15 -29.60
CA SER A 38 15.95 16.51 -29.15
C SER A 38 14.90 16.50 -28.03
N LEU A 39 14.70 15.34 -27.40
CA LEU A 39 13.75 15.19 -26.30
C LEU A 39 14.35 15.66 -24.98
N GLN A 40 13.57 16.43 -24.23
CA GLN A 40 13.87 16.84 -22.87
C GLN A 40 12.68 16.57 -21.97
N ILE A 41 12.96 16.32 -20.69
CA ILE A 41 11.94 16.19 -19.67
C ILE A 41 11.96 17.37 -18.70
N GLU A 42 10.77 17.92 -18.49
CA GLU A 42 10.52 19.04 -17.58
C GLU A 42 9.55 18.66 -16.46
N LYS A 43 9.81 19.26 -15.29
CA LYS A 43 8.85 19.31 -14.18
C LYS A 43 8.07 20.62 -14.28
N ARG A 44 6.75 20.55 -14.34
CA ARG A 44 5.92 21.77 -14.22
C ARG A 44 5.65 22.08 -12.75
N LYS A 45 6.52 22.89 -12.14
CA LYS A 45 6.47 23.24 -10.70
C LYS A 45 5.10 23.75 -10.23
N SER A 46 4.38 24.49 -11.06
CA SER A 46 3.06 25.05 -10.72
C SER A 46 1.94 24.01 -10.62
N GLN A 47 2.17 22.77 -11.08
CA GLN A 47 1.17 21.69 -11.09
C GLN A 47 1.57 20.53 -10.16
N ASN A 48 2.53 20.77 -9.27
CA ASN A 48 2.98 19.78 -8.30
C ASN A 48 1.98 19.64 -7.16
N LEU A 49 1.68 18.40 -6.79
CA LEU A 49 0.71 18.06 -5.75
C LEU A 49 1.37 17.12 -4.75
N GLY A 50 2.22 17.67 -3.88
CA GLY A 50 3.01 16.89 -2.92
C GLY A 50 4.06 16.03 -3.62
N PHE A 51 4.05 14.72 -3.36
CA PHE A 51 4.97 13.75 -3.97
C PHE A 51 4.71 13.51 -5.45
N VAL A 52 3.57 13.98 -5.96
CA VAL A 52 3.21 13.81 -7.37
C VAL A 52 3.64 15.01 -8.18
N GLN A 53 4.38 14.73 -9.24
CA GLN A 53 4.93 15.71 -10.15
C GLN A 53 4.29 15.53 -11.52
N LYS A 54 3.98 16.64 -12.20
CA LYS A 54 3.65 16.59 -13.60
C LYS A 54 4.92 16.60 -14.44
N LEU A 55 5.10 15.52 -15.18
CA LEU A 55 6.23 15.32 -16.08
C LEU A 55 5.77 15.59 -17.51
N THR A 56 6.55 16.39 -18.24
CA THR A 56 6.27 16.68 -19.66
C THR A 56 7.53 16.41 -20.45
N VAL A 57 7.40 15.60 -21.50
CA VAL A 57 8.44 15.38 -22.50
C VAL A 57 8.18 16.34 -23.64
N LEU A 58 9.17 17.15 -23.96
CA LEU A 58 9.13 18.15 -25.02
C LEU A 58 10.24 17.89 -26.02
N CYS A 59 9.98 18.23 -27.28
CA CYS A 59 11.00 18.25 -28.31
C CYS A 59 11.48 19.68 -28.50
N THR A 60 12.77 19.94 -28.26
CA THR A 60 13.35 21.29 -28.40
C THR A 60 13.38 21.75 -29.86
N SER A 61 13.44 20.82 -30.82
CA SER A 61 13.42 21.15 -32.25
C SER A 61 12.03 21.41 -32.80
N CYS A 62 10.99 20.78 -32.23
CA CYS A 62 9.59 21.02 -32.63
C CYS A 62 8.96 22.16 -31.84
N ASN A 63 9.50 22.48 -30.67
CA ASN A 63 8.89 23.34 -29.67
C ASN A 63 7.49 22.86 -29.24
N GLU A 64 7.29 21.54 -29.24
CA GLU A 64 6.01 20.89 -28.96
C GLU A 64 6.15 19.85 -27.84
N ALA A 65 5.07 19.70 -27.07
CA ALA A 65 4.97 18.66 -26.05
C ALA A 65 4.66 17.31 -26.71
N VAL A 66 5.54 16.33 -26.53
CA VAL A 66 5.36 14.97 -27.05
C VAL A 66 4.45 14.16 -26.14
N SER A 67 4.59 14.32 -24.82
CA SER A 67 3.76 13.64 -23.83
C SER A 67 3.74 14.42 -22.52
N SER A 68 2.64 14.30 -21.76
CA SER A 68 2.52 14.86 -20.43
C SER A 68 1.72 13.92 -19.53
N SER A 69 2.22 13.63 -18.34
CA SER A 69 1.58 12.71 -17.40
C SER A 69 1.93 13.04 -15.95
N MET A 70 1.07 12.62 -15.03
CA MET A 70 1.34 12.69 -13.59
C MET A 70 2.18 11.48 -13.18
N SER A 71 3.12 11.66 -12.25
CA SER A 71 4.02 10.60 -11.76
C SER A 71 3.34 9.55 -10.86
N SER A 72 2.01 9.57 -10.76
CA SER A 72 1.20 8.67 -9.94
C SER A 72 -0.19 8.55 -10.55
N GLY A 73 -0.82 7.39 -10.39
CA GLY A 73 -2.23 7.18 -10.70
C GLY A 73 -3.15 8.03 -9.84
N LEU A 74 -4.26 8.46 -10.45
CA LEU A 74 -5.36 9.15 -9.78
C LEU A 74 -6.35 8.11 -9.24
N LEU A 75 -6.73 8.26 -7.98
CA LEU A 75 -7.73 7.43 -7.31
C LEU A 75 -9.14 7.98 -7.57
N GLU A 76 -10.16 7.17 -7.25
CA GLU A 76 -11.57 7.52 -7.41
C GLU A 76 -11.96 8.81 -6.67
N ASP A 77 -11.35 9.06 -5.51
CA ASP A 77 -11.58 10.27 -4.70
C ASP A 77 -10.80 11.50 -5.19
N ARG A 78 -10.24 11.43 -6.41
CA ARG A 78 -9.41 12.47 -7.05
C ARG A 78 -8.13 12.80 -6.28
N SER A 79 -7.73 11.95 -5.35
CA SER A 79 -6.41 12.01 -4.74
C SER A 79 -5.41 11.16 -5.53
N TYR A 80 -4.12 11.35 -5.30
CA TYR A 80 -3.11 10.51 -5.95
C TYR A 80 -2.63 9.40 -5.01
N ASP A 81 -2.45 8.22 -5.59
CA ASP A 81 -2.01 7.02 -4.88
C ASP A 81 -0.69 7.22 -4.12
N MET A 82 0.34 7.81 -4.75
CA MET A 82 1.63 8.05 -4.11
C MET A 82 1.52 8.91 -2.84
N ASN A 83 0.65 9.93 -2.85
CA ASN A 83 0.41 10.76 -1.66
C ASN A 83 -0.30 9.95 -0.56
N ARG A 84 -1.28 9.11 -0.92
CA ARG A 84 -1.97 8.21 0.02
C ARG A 84 -0.98 7.28 0.70
N ARG A 85 -0.10 6.64 -0.09
CA ARG A 85 0.91 5.69 0.40
C ARG A 85 1.92 6.35 1.32
N ALA A 86 2.43 7.53 0.95
CA ALA A 86 3.36 8.27 1.79
C ALA A 86 2.76 8.63 3.16
N VAL A 87 1.49 9.07 3.19
CA VAL A 87 0.79 9.38 4.45
C VAL A 87 0.45 8.12 5.25
N ALA A 88 0.09 7.02 4.60
CA ALA A 88 -0.17 5.75 5.28
C ALA A 88 1.10 5.13 5.88
N ALA A 89 2.25 5.29 5.22
CA ALA A 89 3.53 4.78 5.68
C ALA A 89 4.14 5.59 6.83
N SER A 90 3.85 6.89 6.92
CA SER A 90 4.44 7.74 7.94
C SER A 90 4.16 7.29 9.38
N PRO A 91 2.92 6.98 9.83
CA PRO A 91 2.69 6.52 11.20
C PRO A 91 3.35 5.16 11.49
N VAL A 92 3.45 4.26 10.50
CA VAL A 92 4.13 2.95 10.64
C VAL A 92 5.61 3.13 11.00
N LYS A 93 6.22 4.26 10.61
CA LYS A 93 7.62 4.60 10.92
C LYS A 93 7.75 5.59 12.07
N GLY A 94 6.67 5.84 12.82
CA GLY A 94 6.67 6.82 13.92
C GLY A 94 6.76 8.27 13.44
N MET A 95 6.46 8.53 12.17
CA MET A 95 6.54 9.85 11.56
C MET A 95 5.16 10.52 11.50
N GLY A 96 5.01 11.61 12.25
CA GLY A 96 3.91 12.55 12.06
C GLY A 96 4.13 13.47 10.84
N PRO A 97 3.26 14.46 10.61
CA PRO A 97 3.38 15.40 9.49
C PRO A 97 4.74 16.12 9.47
N THR A 98 5.26 16.51 10.65
CA THR A 98 6.57 17.13 10.79
C THR A 98 7.71 16.18 10.45
N GLY A 99 7.61 14.91 10.86
CA GLY A 99 8.61 13.89 10.53
C GLY A 99 8.70 13.65 9.03
N LEU A 100 7.54 13.55 8.37
CA LEU A 100 7.47 13.40 6.91
C LEU A 100 8.04 14.63 6.18
N SER A 101 7.75 15.84 6.66
CA SER A 101 8.34 17.07 6.08
C SER A 101 9.87 17.08 6.18
N LYS A 102 10.42 16.76 7.36
CA LYS A 102 11.88 16.67 7.55
C LYS A 102 12.53 15.62 6.65
N PHE A 103 11.88 14.47 6.48
CA PHE A 103 12.34 13.46 5.53
C PHE A 103 12.39 14.01 4.10
N CYS A 104 11.34 14.74 3.67
CA CYS A 104 11.33 15.38 2.35
C CYS A 104 12.48 16.38 2.20
N GLU A 105 12.74 17.20 3.22
CA GLU A 105 13.83 18.18 3.21
C GLU A 105 15.20 17.50 3.03
N VAL A 106 15.48 16.42 3.79
CA VAL A 106 16.73 15.66 3.68
C VAL A 106 16.88 15.00 2.32
N MET A 107 15.79 14.47 1.76
CA MET A 107 15.78 13.77 0.47
C MET A 107 15.64 14.72 -0.74
N ASN A 108 15.62 16.04 -0.53
CA ASN A 108 15.37 17.04 -1.56
C ASN A 108 14.06 16.77 -2.36
N LEU A 109 13.04 16.31 -1.66
CA LEU A 109 11.70 16.06 -2.17
C LEU A 109 10.75 17.22 -1.82
N PRO A 110 9.76 17.52 -2.68
CA PRO A 110 8.73 18.48 -2.34
C PRO A 110 7.87 17.96 -1.18
N PRO A 111 7.65 18.75 -0.12
CA PRO A 111 6.83 18.32 1.01
C PRO A 111 5.34 18.27 0.64
N LEU A 112 4.60 17.43 1.34
CA LEU A 112 3.14 17.42 1.26
C LEU A 112 2.57 18.57 2.10
N HIS A 113 1.62 19.32 1.53
CA HIS A 113 0.97 20.40 2.28
C HIS A 113 0.19 19.85 3.49
N HIS A 114 0.24 20.55 4.62
CA HIS A 114 -0.36 20.08 5.88
C HIS A 114 -1.86 19.74 5.75
N LYS A 115 -2.63 20.55 5.02
CA LYS A 115 -4.06 20.26 4.76
C LYS A 115 -4.25 18.94 4.02
N THR A 116 -3.40 18.66 3.04
CA THR A 116 -3.45 17.43 2.24
C THR A 116 -3.09 16.23 3.08
N TYR A 117 -2.03 16.33 3.90
CA TYR A 117 -1.66 15.29 4.87
C TYR A 117 -2.83 14.96 5.80
N THR A 118 -3.42 15.98 6.45
CA THR A 118 -4.53 15.79 7.38
C THR A 118 -5.77 15.19 6.71
N SER A 119 -6.08 15.60 5.48
CA SER A 119 -7.17 15.00 4.70
C SER A 119 -6.93 13.51 4.45
N HIS A 120 -5.71 13.14 4.06
CA HIS A 120 -5.33 11.75 3.86
C HIS A 120 -5.42 10.93 5.14
N VAL A 121 -4.92 11.44 6.27
CA VAL A 121 -5.01 10.78 7.58
C VAL A 121 -6.47 10.51 7.96
N LYS A 122 -7.35 11.50 7.81
CA LYS A 122 -8.78 11.34 8.13
C LYS A 122 -9.44 10.26 7.28
N PHE A 123 -9.16 10.24 5.98
CA PHE A 123 -9.68 9.22 5.08
C PHE A 123 -9.14 7.83 5.40
N ILE A 124 -7.85 7.70 5.68
CA ILE A 124 -7.27 6.41 6.08
C ILE A 124 -7.91 5.94 7.39
N GLY A 125 -8.07 6.86 8.36
CA GLY A 125 -8.73 6.59 9.63
C GLY A 125 -10.19 6.15 9.46
N SER A 126 -10.95 6.71 8.51
CA SER A 126 -12.34 6.32 8.29
C SER A 126 -12.49 4.93 7.68
N LYS A 127 -11.47 4.42 6.99
CA LYS A 127 -11.43 3.05 6.43
C LYS A 127 -10.88 2.00 7.40
N LEU A 128 -10.26 2.44 8.50
CA LEU A 128 -9.62 1.57 9.47
C LEU A 128 -10.58 0.60 10.20
N PRO A 129 -11.81 0.98 10.58
CA PRO A 129 -12.74 0.05 11.25
C PRO A 129 -13.14 -1.14 10.37
N GLU A 130 -13.44 -0.88 9.10
CA GLU A 130 -13.77 -1.90 8.11
C GLU A 130 -12.58 -2.84 7.89
N TYR A 131 -11.40 -2.27 7.68
CA TYR A 131 -10.17 -3.04 7.54
C TYR A 131 -9.86 -3.91 8.76
N ARG A 132 -10.01 -3.36 9.97
CA ARG A 132 -9.80 -4.09 11.23
C ARG A 132 -10.73 -5.29 11.35
N LYS A 133 -12.01 -5.11 10.99
CA LYS A 133 -12.99 -6.20 10.97
C LYS A 133 -12.55 -7.31 10.02
N THR A 134 -12.20 -6.96 8.78
CA THR A 134 -11.74 -7.94 7.78
C THR A 134 -10.50 -8.70 8.24
N VAL A 135 -9.51 -8.01 8.83
CA VAL A 135 -8.30 -8.67 9.36
C VAL A 135 -8.65 -9.61 10.51
N LEU A 136 -9.50 -9.19 11.44
CA LEU A 136 -9.92 -10.01 12.57
C LEU A 136 -10.74 -11.23 12.12
N ASP A 137 -11.63 -11.06 11.15
CA ASP A 137 -12.45 -12.14 10.59
C ASP A 137 -11.56 -13.18 9.89
N LYS A 138 -10.60 -12.72 9.07
CA LYS A 138 -9.61 -13.60 8.42
C LYS A 138 -8.74 -14.36 9.43
N ALA A 139 -8.24 -13.66 10.46
CA ALA A 139 -7.45 -14.30 11.51
C ALA A 139 -8.28 -15.34 12.28
N SER A 140 -9.53 -15.02 12.61
CA SER A 140 -10.45 -15.92 13.30
C SER A 140 -10.77 -17.17 12.47
N GLN A 141 -11.01 -16.99 11.16
CA GLN A 141 -11.20 -18.10 10.23
C GLN A 141 -9.96 -18.98 10.18
N LYS A 142 -8.76 -18.38 10.09
CA LYS A 142 -7.53 -19.16 10.03
C LYS A 142 -7.29 -19.99 11.28
N VAL A 143 -7.63 -19.45 12.45
CA VAL A 143 -7.57 -20.19 13.72
C VAL A 143 -8.55 -21.36 13.71
N ARG A 144 -9.79 -21.17 13.26
CA ARG A 144 -10.77 -22.26 13.15
C ARG A 144 -10.30 -23.39 12.25
N GLU A 145 -9.72 -23.07 11.08
CA GLU A 145 -9.17 -24.06 10.16
C GLU A 145 -8.09 -24.95 10.82
N VAL A 146 -7.27 -24.38 11.70
CA VAL A 146 -6.24 -25.14 12.43
C VAL A 146 -6.87 -26.07 13.45
N TYR A 147 -7.80 -25.58 14.28
CA TYR A 147 -8.47 -26.41 15.29
C TYR A 147 -9.36 -27.51 14.67
N GLU A 148 -10.03 -27.24 13.55
CA GLU A 148 -10.79 -28.24 12.79
C GLU A 148 -9.89 -29.31 12.15
N ALA A 149 -8.62 -28.98 11.89
CA ALA A 149 -7.63 -29.93 11.38
C ALA A 149 -6.90 -30.72 12.49
N GLU A 150 -6.86 -30.20 13.72
CA GLU A 150 -6.10 -30.78 14.84
C GLU A 150 -6.91 -31.72 15.76
N ASP A 151 -8.25 -31.64 15.81
CA ASP A 151 -9.11 -32.58 16.58
C ASP A 151 -10.24 -33.17 15.69
N GLY A 152 -10.51 -34.47 15.60
CA GLY A 152 -10.36 -35.44 16.69
C GLY A 152 -11.27 -35.12 17.88
N VAL A 153 -12.42 -34.47 17.63
CA VAL A 153 -13.32 -33.96 18.68
C VAL A 153 -13.65 -35.05 19.69
N ILE A 154 -13.04 -34.99 20.89
CA ILE A 154 -13.57 -35.69 22.05
C ILE A 154 -14.80 -34.91 22.46
N ASP A 155 -15.96 -35.47 22.11
CA ASP A 155 -17.24 -35.01 22.61
C ASP A 155 -17.23 -35.07 24.15
N ILE A 156 -17.32 -33.89 24.77
CA ILE A 156 -17.31 -33.73 26.22
C ILE A 156 -18.52 -34.46 26.84
N GLU A 157 -19.65 -34.58 26.12
CA GLU A 157 -20.78 -35.40 26.56
C GLU A 157 -20.42 -36.90 26.59
N SER A 158 -19.75 -37.41 25.55
CA SER A 158 -19.25 -38.79 25.51
C SER A 158 -18.22 -39.09 26.60
N ALA A 159 -17.36 -38.12 26.95
CA ALA A 159 -16.39 -38.26 28.04
C ALA A 159 -17.07 -38.28 29.43
N MET A 160 -18.11 -37.45 29.64
CA MET A 160 -18.86 -37.41 30.90
C MET A 160 -19.73 -38.68 31.11
N MET A 161 -20.27 -39.26 30.04
CA MET A 161 -21.04 -40.51 30.09
C MET A 161 -20.19 -41.76 30.43
N ALA A 162 -18.88 -41.73 30.16
CA ALA A 162 -17.97 -42.82 30.48
C ALA A 162 -17.54 -42.85 31.96
N VAL A 163 -17.53 -41.69 32.63
CA VAL A 163 -17.13 -41.57 34.05
C VAL A 163 -18.28 -41.96 35.00
N GLY A 164 -19.54 -41.83 34.56
CA GLY A 164 -20.73 -42.13 35.38
C GLY A 164 -21.06 -43.63 35.59
N ARG A 165 -20.22 -44.57 35.11
CA ARG A 165 -20.53 -46.02 35.14
C ARG A 165 -19.71 -46.83 36.15
N HIS A 166 -19.09 -46.16 37.14
CA HIS A 166 -18.27 -46.80 38.17
C HIS A 166 -18.65 -46.43 39.62
N GLU A 167 -19.94 -46.19 39.91
CA GLU A 167 -20.43 -46.32 41.28
C GLU A 167 -21.74 -47.09 41.25
N VAL A 168 -21.67 -48.34 41.73
CA VAL A 168 -22.68 -49.18 42.39
C VAL A 168 -22.41 -50.62 41.98
N THR A 169 -21.47 -51.26 42.69
CA THR A 169 -21.54 -52.70 42.91
C THR A 169 -21.57 -52.89 44.42
N SER A 170 -22.78 -52.81 44.94
CA SER A 170 -23.16 -53.22 46.28
C SER A 170 -22.74 -54.68 46.50
N GLN A 171 -21.73 -54.89 47.34
CA GLN A 171 -21.53 -56.17 48.00
C GLN A 171 -22.44 -56.22 49.25
N SER A 172 -23.50 -57.00 49.14
CA SER A 172 -24.30 -57.49 50.26
C SER A 172 -24.71 -58.92 49.90
N VAL A 173 -23.95 -59.91 50.36
CA VAL A 173 -24.44 -61.29 50.50
C VAL A 173 -23.97 -61.83 51.84
N ALA A 174 -25.00 -62.19 52.62
CA ALA A 174 -25.12 -63.02 53.83
C ALA A 174 -23.86 -63.66 54.43
#